data_AF-A0A4U6MB69-F1
#
_entry.id   AF-A0A4U6MB69-F1
#
_cell.length_a   1.000
_cell.length_b   1.000
_cell.length_c   1.000
_cell.angle_alpha   90.00
_cell.angle_beta   90.00
_cell.angle_gamma   90.00
#
_symmetry.space_group_name_H-M   'P 1'
#
loop_
_entity.id
_entity.type
_entity.pdbx_description
1 polymer ?
#
loop_
_entity_poly.entity_id
_entity_poly.type
_entity_poly.pdbx_seq_one_letter_code
_entity_poly.pdbx_strand_id
1 'polypeptide(L)' 'MTRGLELLIAQTILQGFDAQYGRFLEVTSGAQQRFEHADWHAVQQAMKSRIHLYDHHVGLVVEQLRCITDGK' A
#
# COMPACT_ATOMS: atom_id res chain seq x y z
N MET A 1 2.40 20.99 22.21
CA MET A 1 1.38 20.04 21.70
C MET A 1 1.47 19.79 20.19
N THR A 2 2.10 20.66 19.41
CA THR A 2 2.28 20.55 17.94
C THR A 2 3.19 19.39 17.50
N ARG A 3 4.36 19.24 18.13
CA ARG A 3 5.34 18.19 17.78
C ARG A 3 4.82 16.74 17.85
N GLY A 4 3.86 16.47 18.74
CA GLY A 4 3.26 15.13 18.87
C GLY A 4 2.34 14.77 17.71
N LEU A 5 1.62 15.75 17.15
CA LEU A 5 0.78 15.54 15.96
C LEU A 5 1.63 15.34 14.71
N GLU A 6 2.65 16.17 14.53
CA GLU A 6 3.59 16.08 13.40
C GLU A 6 4.25 14.69 13.34
N LEU A 7 4.71 14.18 14.49
CA LEU A 7 5.30 12.84 14.59
C LEU A 7 4.28 11.74 14.30
N LEU A 8 3.04 11.87 14.80
CA LEU A 8 1.98 10.91 14.52
C LEU A 8 1.68 10.83 13.02
N ILE A 9 1.53 11.99 12.35
CA ILE A 9 1.31 12.05 10.90
C ILE A 9 2.46 11.37 10.13
N ALA A 10 3.70 11.69 10.48
CA ALA A 10 4.87 11.10 9.83
C ALA A 10 4.92 9.57 9.99
N GLN A 11 4.59 9.06 11.19
CA GLN A 11 4.53 7.62 11.46
C GLN A 11 3.38 6.95 10.70
N THR A 12 2.21 7.58 10.60
CA THR A 12 1.07 7.05 9.84
C THR A 12 1.41 6.91 8.35
N ILE A 13 2.08 7.92 7.77
CA ILE A 13 2.53 7.86 6.38
C ILE A 13 3.54 6.72 6.18
N LEU A 14 4.54 6.61 7.07
CA LEU A 14 5.55 5.56 6.99
C LEU A 14 4.95 4.16 7.11
N GLN A 15 4.02 3.95 8.05
CA GLN A 15 3.30 2.67 8.18
C GLN A 15 2.48 2.34 6.93
N GLY A 16 1.83 3.32 6.32
CA GLY A 16 1.11 3.13 5.07
C GLY A 16 2.01 2.69 3.92
N PHE A 17 3.22 3.27 3.83
CA PHE A 17 4.22 2.84 2.87
C PHE A 17 4.71 1.41 3.13
N ASP A 18 5.05 1.08 4.38
CA ASP A 18 5.50 -0.28 4.74
C ASP A 18 4.45 -1.33 4.38
N ALA A 19 3.17 -1.05 4.66
CA ALA A 19 2.06 -1.93 4.29
C ALA A 19 1.93 -2.05 2.76
N GLN A 20 1.98 -0.94 2.03
CA GLN A 20 1.91 -0.92 0.57
C GLN A 20 3.04 -1.76 -0.05
N TYR A 21 4.26 -1.59 0.45
CA TYR A 21 5.44 -2.26 -0.06
C TYR A 21 5.43 -3.76 0.28
N GLY A 22 4.96 -4.13 1.48
CA GLY A 22 4.72 -5.53 1.84
C GLY A 22 3.78 -6.23 0.86
N ARG A 23 2.63 -5.62 0.56
CA ARG A 23 1.67 -6.15 -0.42
C ARG A 23 2.24 -6.22 -1.83
N PHE A 24 3.05 -5.25 -2.21
CA PHE A 24 3.76 -5.25 -3.49
C PHE A 24 4.72 -6.44 -3.61
N LEU A 25 5.49 -6.73 -2.56
CA LEU A 25 6.39 -7.88 -2.52
C LEU A 25 5.62 -9.20 -2.55
N GLU A 26 4.51 -9.33 -1.83
CA GLU A 26 3.62 -10.51 -1.87
C GLU A 26 3.08 -10.77 -3.28
N VAL A 27 2.63 -9.74 -3.99
CA VAL A 27 2.17 -9.91 -5.38
C VAL A 27 3.34 -10.32 -6.28
N THR A 28 4.52 -9.74 -6.06
CA THR A 28 5.70 -9.98 -6.89
C THR A 28 6.28 -11.39 -6.68
N SER A 29 6.26 -11.92 -5.45
CA SER A 29 6.83 -13.24 -5.13
C SER A 29 6.13 -14.38 -5.88
N GLY A 30 4.83 -14.25 -6.18
CA GLY A 30 4.09 -15.24 -6.97
C GLY A 30 4.43 -15.25 -8.47
N ALA A 31 5.33 -14.38 -8.96
CA ALA A 31 5.61 -14.28 -10.40
C ALA A 31 6.26 -15.55 -10.97
N GLN A 32 7.21 -16.16 -10.25
CA GLN A 32 7.86 -17.40 -10.68
C GLN A 32 6.83 -18.52 -10.85
N GLN A 33 5.97 -18.73 -9.85
CA GLN A 33 4.94 -19.76 -9.89
C GLN A 33 4.01 -19.57 -11.10
N ARG A 34 3.54 -18.34 -11.36
CA ARG A 34 2.67 -18.06 -12.52
C ARG A 34 3.36 -18.35 -13.85
N PHE A 35 4.65 -18.04 -13.95
CA PHE A 35 5.45 -18.34 -15.13
C PHE A 35 5.62 -19.86 -15.33
N GLU A 36 5.99 -20.60 -14.28
CA GLU A 36 6.19 -22.05 -14.33
C GLU A 36 4.90 -22.81 -14.70
N HIS A 37 3.74 -22.29 -14.30
CA HIS A 37 2.43 -22.84 -14.67
C HIS A 37 1.90 -22.35 -16.02
N ALA A 38 2.65 -21.48 -16.73
CA ALA A 38 2.21 -20.83 -17.96
C ALA A 38 0.88 -20.07 -17.83
N ASP A 39 0.57 -19.54 -16.64
CA ASP A 39 -0.67 -18.81 -16.37
C ASP A 39 -0.52 -17.33 -16.78
N TRP A 40 -0.57 -17.10 -18.10
CA TRP A 40 -0.37 -15.80 -18.69
C TRP A 40 -1.48 -14.80 -18.33
N HIS A 41 -2.71 -15.27 -18.12
CA HIS A 41 -3.82 -14.43 -17.69
C HIS A 41 -3.60 -13.94 -16.26
N ALA A 42 -3.16 -14.81 -15.35
CA ALA A 42 -2.83 -14.40 -13.99
C ALA A 42 -1.64 -13.42 -13.94
N VAL A 43 -0.65 -13.53 -14.84
CA VAL A 43 0.43 -12.54 -14.95
C VAL A 43 -0.12 -11.14 -15.27
N GLN A 44 -1.01 -11.03 -16.25
CA GLN A 44 -1.63 -9.75 -16.62
C GLN A 44 -2.50 -9.19 -15.48
N GLN A 45 -3.26 -10.04 -14.82
CA GLN A 45 -4.11 -9.64 -13.69
C GLN A 45 -3.27 -9.17 -12.50
N ALA A 46 -2.20 -9.90 -12.15
CA ALA A 46 -1.30 -9.53 -11.06
C ALA A 46 -0.65 -8.16 -11.29
N MET A 47 -0.28 -7.83 -12.52
CA MET A 47 0.26 -6.51 -12.86
C MET A 47 -0.77 -5.40 -12.62
N LYS A 48 -2.03 -5.59 -13.06
CA LYS A 48 -3.12 -4.61 -12.82
C LYS A 48 -3.37 -4.41 -11.33
N SER A 49 -3.43 -5.50 -10.56
CA SER A 49 -3.58 -5.43 -9.11
C SER A 49 -2.44 -4.65 -8.44
N ARG A 50 -1.21 -4.79 -8.96
CA ARG A 50 -0.03 -4.07 -8.45
C ARG A 50 -0.12 -2.56 -8.66
N ILE A 51 -0.73 -2.10 -9.75
CA ILE A 51 -0.93 -0.66 -10.02
C ILE A 51 -1.92 -0.07 -9.02
N HIS A 52 -3.04 -0.75 -8.78
CA HIS A 52 -4.07 -0.27 -7.85
C HIS A 52 -3.64 -0.29 -6.37
N LEU A 53 -2.62 -1.08 -6.01
CA LEU A 53 -2.13 -1.18 -4.64
C LEU A 53 -1.60 0.14 -4.09
N TYR A 54 -0.95 0.95 -4.93
CA TYR A 54 -0.39 2.23 -4.50
C TYR A 54 -1.50 3.22 -4.14
N ASP A 55 -2.42 3.48 -5.08
CA ASP A 55 -3.53 4.41 -4.90
C ASP A 55 -4.42 4.01 -3.72
N HIS A 56 -4.64 2.71 -3.52
CA HIS A 56 -5.41 2.20 -2.38
C HIS A 56 -4.79 2.57 -1.04
N HIS A 57 -3.48 2.35 -0.87
CA HIS A 57 -2.81 2.65 0.40
C HIS A 57 -2.68 4.14 0.63
N VAL A 58 -2.43 4.92 -0.42
CA VAL A 58 -2.43 6.39 -0.32
C VAL A 58 -3.80 6.89 0.13
N GLY A 59 -4.89 6.43 -0.50
CA GLY A 59 -6.25 6.82 -0.12
C GLY A 59 -6.59 6.47 1.34
N LEU A 60 -6.18 5.28 1.79
CA LEU A 60 -6.37 4.84 3.17
C LEU A 60 -5.60 5.72 4.16
N VAL A 61 -4.34 6.03 3.89
CA VAL A 61 -3.52 6.92 4.73
C VAL A 61 -4.11 8.33 4.74
N VAL A 62 -4.52 8.86 3.59
CA VAL A 62 -5.13 10.19 3.51
C VAL A 62 -6.39 10.27 4.37
N GLU A 63 -7.26 9.26 4.32
CA GLU A 63 -8.46 9.22 5.16
C GLU A 63 -8.12 9.10 6.65
N GLN A 64 -7.10 8.30 7.00
CA GLN A 64 -6.60 8.22 8.38
C GLN A 64 -6.09 9.57 8.87
N LEU A 65 -5.29 10.26 8.05
CA LEU A 65 -4.77 11.58 8.38
C LEU A 65 -5.91 12.59 8.56
N ARG A 66 -6.91 12.58 7.68
CA ARG A 66 -8.11 13.42 7.81
C ARG A 66 -8.79 13.22 9.17
N CYS A 67 -9.05 11.97 9.56
CA CYS A 67 -9.64 11.67 10.87
C CYS A 67 -8.75 12.09 12.06
N ILE A 68 -7.43 11.93 11.95
CA ILE A 68 -6.46 12.33 12.98
C ILE A 68 -6.42 13.86 13.15
N THR A 69 -6.61 14.61 12.05
CA THR A 69 -6.52 16.07 12.05
C THR A 69 -7.86 16.76 12.29
N ASP A 70 -8.98 16.20 11.84
CA ASP A 70 -10.33 16.78 11.97
C ASP A 70 -10.84 16.76 13.43
N GLY A 71 -10.22 15.96 14.31
CA GLY A 71 -10.49 15.94 15.74
C GLY A 71 -9.82 17.07 16.54
N LYS A 72 -9.25 18.10 15.88
CA LYS A 72 -8.56 19.24 16.49
C LYS A 72 -9.06 20.58 15.98
#